data_AF-A8FCM7-F1
#
_entry.id   AF-A8FCM7-F1
#
_cell.length_a   1.000
_cell.length_b   1.000
_cell.length_c   1.000
_cell.angle_alpha   90.00
_cell.angle_beta   90.00
_cell.angle_gamma   90.00
#
_symmetry.space_group_name_H-M   'P 1'
#
loop_
_entity.id
_entity.type
_entity.pdbx_description
1 polymer ?
#
loop_
_entity_poly.entity_id
_entity_poly.type
_entity_poly.pdbx_seq_one_letter_code
_entity_poly.pdbx_strand_id
1 'polypeptide(L)'
;MKNNQLIKIHKPEWGDRLRARWRERFASHLSMKEQNEISIDDFLWHLCSFEMVTCLEKAEAIDAFLQQSKDKCTVFYQFVDDAYLFENASSLSINDLPYQTNHMDYNDMYVMDWNEKWTFVMTHETDYGPYFIQIDETNE
;
A
#
# COMPACT_ATOMS: atom_id res chain seq x y z
N MET A 1 -12.15 -25.56 -15.29
CA MET A 1 -11.96 -24.41 -14.38
C MET A 1 -10.54 -24.48 -13.87
N LYS A 2 -9.66 -23.51 -14.20
CA LYS A 2 -8.32 -23.49 -13.62
C LYS A 2 -8.46 -23.12 -12.14
N ASN A 3 -7.95 -23.96 -11.25
CA ASN A 3 -7.80 -23.63 -9.83
C ASN A 3 -6.77 -22.49 -9.74
N ASN A 4 -7.23 -21.24 -9.76
CA ASN A 4 -6.34 -20.09 -9.61
C ASN A 4 -6.13 -19.85 -8.12
N GLN A 5 -5.25 -20.65 -7.50
CA GLN A 5 -4.92 -20.48 -6.09
C GLN A 5 -4.04 -19.24 -5.92
N LEU A 6 -4.35 -18.45 -4.91
CA LEU A 6 -3.53 -17.32 -4.45
C LEU A 6 -2.14 -17.83 -4.07
N ILE A 7 -1.10 -17.21 -4.62
CA ILE A 7 0.30 -17.57 -4.35
C ILE A 7 0.93 -16.43 -3.54
N LYS A 8 1.52 -16.74 -2.40
CA LYS A 8 2.30 -15.81 -1.57
C LYS A 8 3.77 -16.19 -1.59
N ILE A 9 4.62 -15.30 -2.10
CA ILE A 9 6.07 -15.51 -2.22
C ILE A 9 6.78 -14.54 -1.28
N HIS A 10 7.60 -15.05 -0.36
CA HIS A 10 8.45 -14.22 0.49
C HIS A 10 9.57 -13.55 -0.33
N LYS A 11 9.78 -12.25 -0.10
CA LYS A 11 10.77 -11.41 -0.78
C LYS A 11 11.57 -10.63 0.27
N PRO A 12 12.61 -11.23 0.84
CA PRO A 12 13.50 -10.50 1.75
C PRO A 12 14.19 -9.36 1.01
N GLU A 13 14.57 -8.31 1.73
CA GLU A 13 15.32 -7.14 1.23
C GLU A 13 14.57 -6.30 0.18
N TRP A 14 13.26 -6.50 0.01
CA TRP A 14 12.45 -5.72 -0.92
C TRP A 14 11.81 -4.49 -0.27
N GLY A 15 11.67 -4.46 1.05
CA GLY A 15 10.94 -3.41 1.79
C GLY A 15 11.46 -2.00 1.50
N ASP A 16 12.75 -1.74 1.71
CA ASP A 16 13.39 -0.44 1.41
C ASP A 16 13.11 0.02 -0.02
N ARG A 17 13.31 -0.87 -1.00
CA ARG A 17 13.08 -0.58 -2.41
C ARG A 17 11.60 -0.28 -2.69
N LEU A 18 10.69 -1.02 -2.07
CA LEU A 18 9.26 -0.82 -2.27
C LEU A 18 8.78 0.49 -1.63
N ARG A 19 9.30 0.87 -0.45
CA ARG A 19 9.04 2.19 0.15
C ARG A 19 9.52 3.33 -0.75
N ALA A 20 10.73 3.22 -1.29
CA ALA A 20 11.26 4.22 -2.23
C ALA A 20 10.40 4.33 -3.50
N ARG A 21 10.01 3.20 -4.10
CA ARG A 21 9.12 3.19 -5.28
C ARG A 21 7.74 3.76 -4.97
N TRP A 22 7.17 3.41 -3.82
CA TRP A 22 5.88 3.93 -3.39
C TRP A 22 5.93 5.45 -3.27
N ARG A 23 6.97 5.98 -2.61
CA ARG A 23 7.19 7.43 -2.48
C ARG A 23 7.34 8.10 -3.85
N GLU A 24 8.14 7.53 -4.74
CA GLU A 24 8.32 8.03 -6.11
C GLU A 24 7.02 8.03 -6.91
N ARG A 25 6.11 7.09 -6.67
CA ARG A 25 4.87 6.97 -7.45
C ARG A 25 3.73 7.81 -6.93
N PHE A 26 3.50 7.80 -5.62
CA PHE A 26 2.32 8.42 -5.03
C PHE A 26 2.60 9.82 -4.48
N ALA A 27 3.87 10.20 -4.27
CA ALA A 27 4.24 11.49 -3.70
C ALA A 27 5.14 12.35 -4.62
N SER A 28 5.35 11.98 -5.89
CA SER A 28 6.23 12.74 -6.80
C SER A 28 5.75 14.15 -7.13
N HIS A 29 4.45 14.43 -6.97
CA HIS A 29 3.90 15.77 -7.17
C HIS A 29 4.30 16.75 -6.06
N LEU A 30 4.79 16.25 -4.91
CA LEU A 30 5.26 17.07 -3.81
C LEU A 30 6.75 17.38 -3.94
N SER A 31 7.13 18.62 -3.63
CA SER A 31 8.54 19.00 -3.46
C SER A 31 9.16 18.31 -2.23
N MET A 32 10.50 18.23 -2.19
CA MET A 32 11.21 17.70 -1.02
C MET A 32 10.86 18.44 0.28
N LYS A 33 10.56 19.75 0.19
CA LYS A 33 10.17 20.56 1.36
C LYS A 33 8.82 20.12 1.91
N GLU A 34 7.82 19.96 1.04
CA GLU A 34 6.48 19.50 1.42
C GLU A 34 6.52 18.08 1.98
N GLN A 35 7.30 17.20 1.36
CA GLN A 35 7.50 15.84 1.85
C GLN A 35 8.14 15.79 3.24
N ASN A 36 9.09 16.68 3.53
CA ASN A 36 9.70 16.80 4.85
C ASN A 36 8.74 17.41 5.88
N GLU A 37 7.87 18.35 5.49
CA GLU A 37 6.90 18.98 6.38
C GLU A 37 5.88 17.98 6.94
N ILE A 38 5.51 16.97 6.15
CA ILE A 38 4.64 15.87 6.59
C ILE A 38 5.40 14.67 7.16
N SER A 39 6.74 14.75 7.28
CA SER A 39 7.59 13.65 7.75
C SER A 39 7.31 12.32 7.04
N ILE A 40 7.25 12.35 5.70
CA ILE A 40 6.87 11.16 4.89
C ILE A 40 7.82 9.96 5.09
N ASP A 41 9.07 10.23 5.46
CA ASP A 41 10.08 9.19 5.71
C ASP A 41 9.82 8.42 7.01
N ASP A 42 9.13 9.03 7.97
CA ASP A 42 8.72 8.35 9.21
C ASP A 42 7.52 7.44 8.93
N PHE A 43 6.52 7.93 8.19
CA PHE A 43 5.33 7.18 7.81
C PHE A 43 4.81 7.60 6.43
N LEU A 44 4.82 6.68 5.46
CA LEU A 44 4.34 6.97 4.09
C LEU A 44 2.85 7.35 4.07
N TRP A 45 2.05 6.78 4.97
CA TRP A 45 0.62 7.07 5.09
C TRP A 45 0.31 8.52 5.52
N HIS A 46 1.31 9.28 6.00
CA HIS A 46 1.16 10.72 6.23
C HIS A 46 0.75 11.48 4.97
N LEU A 47 1.09 10.96 3.79
CA LEU A 47 0.63 11.53 2.52
C LEU A 47 -0.90 11.66 2.48
N CYS A 48 -1.62 10.69 3.05
CA CYS A 48 -3.07 10.69 3.14
C CYS A 48 -3.58 11.54 4.31
N SER A 49 -3.04 11.35 5.51
CA SER A 49 -3.56 12.02 6.71
C SER A 49 -3.34 13.54 6.74
N PHE A 50 -2.31 14.02 6.03
CA PHE A 50 -2.09 15.46 5.80
C PHE A 50 -2.81 15.98 4.54
N GLU A 51 -3.68 15.17 3.92
CA GLU A 51 -4.47 15.55 2.73
C GLU A 51 -3.63 15.99 1.53
N MET A 52 -2.39 15.50 1.42
CA MET A 52 -1.47 15.87 0.34
C MET A 52 -1.72 15.10 -0.96
N VAL A 53 -2.61 14.11 -0.93
CA VAL A 53 -3.07 13.34 -2.09
C VAL A 53 -4.57 13.06 -1.96
N THR A 54 -5.29 13.02 -3.08
CA THR A 54 -6.66 12.51 -3.08
C THR A 54 -6.64 11.01 -2.78
N CYS A 55 -7.33 10.60 -1.71
CA CYS A 55 -7.45 9.21 -1.32
C CYS A 55 -8.85 8.92 -0.79
N LEU A 56 -9.23 7.64 -0.81
CA LEU A 56 -10.40 7.13 -0.09
C LEU A 56 -9.98 6.69 1.30
N GLU A 57 -10.92 6.71 2.24
CA GLU A 57 -10.67 6.34 3.64
C GLU A 57 -11.63 5.28 4.15
N LYS A 58 -11.19 4.53 5.16
CA LYS A 58 -12.01 3.61 5.97
C LYS A 58 -12.78 2.62 5.09
N ALA A 59 -14.11 2.64 5.16
CA ALA A 59 -14.96 1.72 4.41
C ALA A 59 -14.80 1.89 2.89
N GLU A 60 -14.66 3.13 2.40
CA GLU A 60 -14.50 3.41 0.97
C GLU A 60 -13.16 2.89 0.45
N ALA A 61 -12.09 3.02 1.25
CA ALA A 61 -10.79 2.45 0.95
C ALA A 61 -10.83 0.92 0.86
N ILE A 62 -11.53 0.28 1.80
CA ILE A 62 -11.72 -1.17 1.84
C ILE A 62 -12.49 -1.64 0.60
N ASP A 63 -13.60 -0.98 0.29
CA ASP A 63 -14.44 -1.34 -0.85
C ASP A 63 -13.69 -1.16 -2.17
N ALA A 64 -12.97 -0.04 -2.32
CA ALA A 64 -12.13 0.21 -3.49
C ALA A 64 -11.04 -0.85 -3.62
N PHE A 65 -10.34 -1.19 -2.53
CA PHE A 65 -9.37 -2.27 -2.52
C PHE A 65 -10.02 -3.58 -2.97
N LEU A 66 -11.13 -4.02 -2.38
CA LEU A 66 -11.77 -5.29 -2.74
C LEU A 66 -12.24 -5.34 -4.20
N GLN A 67 -12.63 -4.20 -4.79
CA GLN A 67 -13.09 -4.11 -6.18
C GLN A 67 -11.97 -4.10 -7.22
N GLN A 68 -10.72 -3.79 -6.85
CA GLN A 68 -9.62 -3.79 -7.83
C GLN A 68 -9.41 -5.18 -8.45
N SER A 69 -9.25 -5.22 -9.77
CA SER A 69 -8.74 -6.41 -10.45
C SER A 69 -7.25 -6.56 -10.15
N LYS A 70 -6.88 -7.59 -9.38
CA LYS A 70 -5.48 -7.84 -8.98
C LYS A 70 -5.00 -9.12 -9.63
N ASP A 71 -4.02 -9.02 -10.51
CA ASP A 71 -3.27 -10.19 -10.96
C ASP A 71 -2.07 -10.42 -10.04
N LYS A 72 -1.35 -9.32 -9.76
CA LYS A 72 -0.12 -9.31 -8.98
C LYS A 72 -0.02 -8.04 -8.14
N CYS A 73 0.36 -8.18 -6.88
CA CYS A 73 0.63 -7.04 -5.99
C CYS A 73 1.74 -7.37 -5.00
N THR A 74 2.34 -6.33 -4.43
CA THR A 74 3.33 -6.43 -3.37
C THR A 74 2.75 -5.98 -2.04
N VAL A 75 3.10 -6.68 -0.96
CA VAL A 75 2.83 -6.27 0.42
C VAL A 75 4.15 -5.99 1.11
N PHE A 76 4.29 -4.81 1.71
CA PHE A 76 5.47 -4.40 2.46
C PHE A 76 5.06 -3.54 3.66
N TYR A 77 6.02 -3.18 4.50
CA TYR A 77 5.78 -2.50 5.77
C TYR A 77 6.63 -1.24 5.91
N GLN A 78 6.29 -0.37 6.86
CA GLN A 78 7.03 0.86 7.11
C GLN A 78 8.47 0.59 7.58
N PHE A 79 8.66 -0.35 8.51
CA PHE A 79 9.95 -0.53 9.21
C PHE A 79 10.62 -1.89 8.98
N VAL A 80 10.13 -2.68 8.01
CA VAL A 80 10.63 -4.05 7.76
C VAL A 80 11.06 -4.22 6.31
N ASP A 81 12.18 -4.90 6.09
CA ASP A 81 12.73 -5.17 4.75
C ASP A 81 12.13 -6.41 4.08
N ASP A 82 11.48 -7.27 4.85
CA ASP A 82 10.66 -8.34 4.31
C ASP A 82 9.44 -7.77 3.57
N ALA A 83 9.21 -8.32 2.39
CA ALA A 83 8.01 -8.08 1.62
C ALA A 83 7.43 -9.40 1.13
N TYR A 84 6.21 -9.34 0.61
CA TYR A 84 5.55 -10.46 -0.01
C TYR A 84 5.08 -10.06 -1.39
N LEU A 85 5.23 -10.98 -2.33
CA LEU A 85 4.63 -10.89 -3.64
C LEU A 85 3.44 -11.84 -3.70
N PHE A 86 2.28 -11.29 -4.01
CA PHE A 86 1.07 -12.06 -4.27
C PHE A 86 0.87 -12.18 -5.78
N GLU A 87 0.71 -13.41 -6.27
CA GLU A 87 0.34 -13.73 -7.65
C GLU A 87 -1.00 -14.46 -7.66
N ASN A 88 -1.75 -14.37 -8.77
CA ASN A 88 -3.14 -14.79 -8.84
C ASN A 88 -4.01 -14.09 -7.78
N ALA A 89 -3.77 -12.80 -7.56
CA ALA A 89 -4.34 -12.03 -6.45
C ALA A 89 -5.82 -11.64 -6.64
N SER A 90 -6.53 -12.23 -7.61
CA SER A 90 -7.90 -11.84 -7.97
C SER A 90 -8.91 -12.10 -6.86
N SER A 91 -8.61 -13.06 -5.98
CA SER A 91 -9.42 -13.39 -4.80
C SER A 91 -8.82 -12.85 -3.50
N LEU A 92 -7.78 -12.02 -3.56
CA LEU A 92 -7.11 -11.49 -2.37
C LEU A 92 -8.07 -10.60 -1.58
N SER A 93 -8.40 -11.02 -0.36
CA SER A 93 -9.19 -10.26 0.59
C SER A 93 -8.31 -9.63 1.68
N ILE A 94 -8.88 -8.75 2.49
CA ILE A 94 -8.18 -8.15 3.64
C ILE A 94 -7.71 -9.22 4.63
N ASN A 95 -8.49 -10.28 4.81
CA ASN A 95 -8.18 -11.36 5.76
C ASN A 95 -7.00 -12.24 5.31
N ASP A 96 -6.61 -12.18 4.04
CA ASP A 96 -5.47 -12.91 3.50
C ASP A 96 -4.15 -12.12 3.69
N LEU A 97 -4.26 -10.82 4.02
CA LEU A 97 -3.10 -9.97 4.21
C LEU A 97 -2.37 -10.31 5.52
N PRO A 98 -1.04 -10.33 5.53
CA PRO A 98 -0.23 -10.60 6.72
C PRO A 98 -0.15 -9.39 7.66
N TYR A 99 -1.29 -8.76 7.94
CA TYR A 99 -1.41 -7.63 8.85
C TYR A 99 -1.36 -8.11 10.30
N GLN A 100 -0.58 -7.43 11.15
CA GLN A 100 -0.45 -7.79 12.56
C GLN A 100 -0.72 -6.59 13.46
N THR A 101 -1.98 -6.43 13.90
CA THR A 101 -2.43 -5.27 14.70
C THR A 101 -1.59 -5.00 15.95
N ASN A 102 -1.05 -6.04 16.61
CA ASN A 102 -0.32 -5.92 17.87
C ASN A 102 1.20 -6.01 17.71
N HIS A 103 1.74 -5.89 16.50
CA HIS A 103 3.18 -5.99 16.22
C HIS A 103 3.75 -4.66 15.77
N MET A 104 4.74 -4.14 16.48
CA MET A 104 5.33 -2.80 16.24
C MET A 104 5.86 -2.60 14.81
N ASP A 105 6.41 -3.64 14.19
CA ASP A 105 6.99 -3.51 12.85
C ASP A 105 6.04 -3.90 11.69
N TYR A 106 4.94 -4.62 11.97
CA TYR A 106 4.05 -5.20 10.94
C TYR A 106 2.61 -4.64 10.97
N ASN A 107 2.42 -3.53 11.69
CA ASN A 107 1.15 -2.83 11.86
C ASN A 107 1.00 -1.59 10.95
N ASP A 108 2.04 -1.18 10.23
CA ASP A 108 1.96 -0.24 9.10
C ASP A 108 2.26 -1.00 7.80
N MET A 109 1.20 -1.36 7.08
CA MET A 109 1.27 -2.27 5.94
C MET A 109 0.72 -1.61 4.67
N TYR A 110 1.44 -1.81 3.57
CA TYR A 110 1.15 -1.25 2.26
C TYR A 110 0.95 -2.39 1.27
N VAL A 111 -0.15 -2.36 0.53
CA VAL A 111 -0.42 -3.23 -0.61
C VAL A 111 -0.36 -2.38 -1.86
N MET A 112 0.61 -2.62 -2.72
CA MET A 112 0.82 -1.85 -3.94
C MET A 112 0.63 -2.74 -5.17
N ASP A 113 -0.10 -2.22 -6.17
CA ASP A 113 -0.26 -2.88 -7.46
C ASP A 113 1.10 -3.17 -8.11
N TRP A 114 1.20 -4.26 -8.88
CA TRP A 114 2.45 -4.56 -9.60
C TRP A 114 2.86 -3.47 -10.60
N ASN A 115 1.88 -2.83 -11.24
CA ASN A 115 2.10 -1.72 -12.15
C ASN A 115 2.01 -0.37 -11.45
N GLU A 116 1.92 -0.34 -10.12
CA GLU A 116 1.95 0.84 -9.26
C GLU A 116 0.82 1.84 -9.54
N LYS A 117 -0.33 1.36 -10.03
CA LYS A 117 -1.49 2.20 -10.33
C LYS A 117 -2.34 2.55 -9.11
N TRP A 118 -2.26 1.73 -8.07
CA TRP A 118 -2.98 1.92 -6.83
C TRP A 118 -2.19 1.38 -5.64
N THR A 119 -2.52 1.90 -4.46
CA THR A 119 -2.02 1.39 -3.18
C THR A 119 -3.14 1.39 -2.15
N PHE A 120 -3.20 0.35 -1.35
CA PHE A 120 -4.03 0.23 -0.16
C PHE A 120 -3.13 0.23 1.07
N VAL A 121 -3.50 0.99 2.10
CA VAL A 121 -2.65 1.24 3.25
C VAL A 121 -3.41 0.96 4.52
N MET A 122 -2.85 0.10 5.37
CA MET A 122 -3.32 -0.15 6.73
C MET A 122 -2.32 0.46 7.70
N THR A 123 -2.83 1.27 8.63
CA THR A 123 -2.04 2.00 9.61
C THR A 123 -2.17 1.34 10.98
N HIS A 124 -1.17 1.57 11.83
CA HIS A 124 -1.23 1.11 13.22
C HIS A 124 -2.16 1.95 14.10
N GLU A 125 -2.48 3.18 13.69
CA GLU A 125 -3.32 4.11 14.42
C GLU A 125 -4.79 3.91 14.08
N THR A 126 -5.62 3.59 15.08
CA THR A 126 -7.04 3.25 14.88
C THR A 126 -7.91 4.39 14.33
N ASP A 127 -7.46 5.63 14.51
CA ASP A 127 -8.21 6.82 14.07
C ASP A 127 -7.93 7.18 12.61
N TYR A 128 -6.83 6.66 12.04
CA TYR A 128 -6.37 6.94 10.69
C TYR A 128 -6.52 5.71 9.79
N GLY A 129 -6.89 5.96 8.54
CA GLY A 129 -7.02 4.92 7.54
C GLY A 129 -8.07 3.83 7.86
N PRO A 130 -8.01 2.67 7.18
CA PRO A 130 -7.16 2.41 6.03
C PRO A 130 -7.37 3.42 4.89
N TYR A 131 -6.37 3.58 4.04
CA TYR A 131 -6.40 4.48 2.90
C TYR A 131 -6.32 3.73 1.58
N PHE A 132 -6.89 4.31 0.53
CA PHE A 132 -6.71 3.83 -0.83
C PHE A 132 -6.40 4.99 -1.76
N ILE A 133 -5.27 4.92 -2.46
CA ILE A 133 -4.86 5.88 -3.48
C ILE A 133 -4.92 5.15 -4.82
N GLN A 134 -5.51 5.81 -5.82
CA GLN A 134 -5.46 5.37 -7.21
C GLN A 134 -4.99 6.53 -8.06
N ILE A 135 -3.98 6.27 -8.89
CA ILE A 135 -3.50 7.24 -9.87
C ILE A 135 -4.40 7.06 -11.09
N ASP A 136 -5.13 8.11 -11.44
CA ASP A 136 -5.84 8.15 -12.70
C ASP A 136 -4.81 8.12 -13.82
N GLU A 137 -4.96 7.21 -14.78
CA GLU A 137 -4.26 7.33 -16.06
C GLU A 137 -4.86 8.56 -16.75
N THR A 138 -4.34 9.75 -16.45
CA THR A 138 -4.46 10.86 -17.38
C THR A 138 -3.78 10.38 -18.65
N ASN A 139 -4.59 10.03 -19.65
CA ASN A 139 -4.13 9.84 -21.02
C ASN A 139 -3.29 11.07 -21.38
N GLU A 140 -1.96 10.91 -21.43
CA GLU A 140 -1.08 11.82 -22.15
C GLU A 140 -1.50 11.90 -23.63
#